data_AF-A0A8J6B8Z3-F1
#
_entry.id   AF-A0A8J6B8Z3-F1
#
_cell.length_a   1.000
_cell.length_b   1.000
_cell.length_c   1.000
_cell.angle_alpha   90.00
_cell.angle_beta   90.00
_cell.angle_gamma   90.00
#
_symmetry.space_group_name_H-M   'P 1'
#
loop_
_entity.id
_entity.type
_entity.pdbx_description
1 polymer ?
#
loop_
_entity_poly.entity_id
_entity_poly.type
_entity_poly.pdbx_seq_one_letter_code
_entity_poly.pdbx_strand_id
1 'polypeptide(L)'
;MRCQYALTLLTGLVECICFAGVTFGWTSLVFVLKEENYFEELCPEMRNQTANSTDGCLSQDERFSLIFTVASFMNSAMTFPGGYIFDRFGTAVTRFIAICLYTIATLLIALSTADTAVLLFPALPVLAVGGIFLIMTNMQVGNLFGSQRSTIITFYNGAFDSSSVIFLVVKVLYQGGISLQAMFLFLSSCSICHIVRTIFLMPKTHIPFPVPEGYRYGIGCGELSHKKSKSLVPASGQNDGEEGQKKTNVSINCLENHDKEVSFRSCVLSSLFAWHLVWLSLMQLRHYLFIGTLNHTITHLSGGDTSLVSQYTNIFAISQFCGVFCAPWNGLIMDRHKKKNKGNDFKISFFIIH
;
A
#
# COMPACT_ATOMS: atom_id res chain seq x y z
N MET A 1 16.22 -14.27 -14.25
CA MET A 1 14.79 -13.93 -14.03
C MET A 1 14.33 -14.23 -12.61
N ARG A 2 14.47 -15.45 -12.08
CA ARG A 2 14.03 -15.79 -10.70
C ARG A 2 14.62 -14.90 -9.61
N CYS A 3 15.90 -14.54 -9.68
CA CYS A 3 16.53 -13.61 -8.72
C CYS A 3 15.93 -12.20 -8.76
N GLN A 4 15.61 -11.67 -9.95
CA GLN A 4 15.01 -10.34 -10.07
C GLN A 4 13.62 -10.27 -9.45
N TYR A 5 12.80 -11.32 -9.65
CA TYR A 5 11.45 -11.39 -9.07
C TYR A 5 11.51 -11.53 -7.55
N ALA A 6 12.42 -12.38 -7.04
CA ALA A 6 12.66 -12.51 -5.61
C ALA A 6 13.15 -11.18 -4.99
N LEU A 7 14.09 -10.49 -5.65
CA LEU A 7 14.58 -9.19 -5.19
C LEU A 7 13.48 -8.12 -5.18
N THR A 8 12.63 -8.09 -6.21
CA THR A 8 11.49 -7.16 -6.30
C THR A 8 10.46 -7.41 -5.21
N LEU A 9 10.21 -8.69 -4.91
CA LEU A 9 9.34 -9.12 -3.82
C LEU A 9 9.91 -8.69 -2.47
N LEU A 10 11.14 -9.10 -2.15
CA LEU A 10 11.77 -8.85 -0.85
C LEU A 10 11.93 -7.35 -0.58
N THR A 11 12.46 -6.59 -1.55
CA THR A 11 12.58 -5.12 -1.41
C THR A 11 11.22 -4.43 -1.30
N GLY A 12 10.19 -4.97 -1.97
CA GLY A 12 8.83 -4.48 -1.83
C GLY A 12 8.25 -4.75 -0.44
N LEU A 13 8.50 -5.93 0.13
CA LEU A 13 8.02 -6.27 1.48
C LEU A 13 8.67 -5.36 2.52
N VAL A 14 9.98 -5.13 2.40
CA VAL A 14 10.70 -4.16 3.24
C VAL A 14 10.12 -2.75 3.05
N GLU A 15 9.89 -2.32 1.81
CA GLU A 15 9.25 -1.04 1.52
C GLU A 15 7.86 -0.92 2.18
N CYS A 16 7.04 -1.97 2.15
CA CYS A 16 5.73 -1.95 2.79
C CYS A 16 5.83 -1.90 4.32
N ILE A 17 6.67 -2.75 4.93
CA ILE A 17 6.88 -2.79 6.39
C ILE A 17 7.43 -1.47 6.91
N CYS A 18 8.30 -0.80 6.16
CA CYS A 18 8.96 0.39 6.67
C CYS A 18 8.19 1.69 6.40
N PHE A 19 7.33 1.74 5.37
CA PHE A 19 6.81 3.02 4.88
C PHE A 19 5.33 3.05 4.51
N ALA A 20 4.67 1.92 4.24
CA ALA A 20 3.37 1.99 3.56
C ALA A 20 2.17 2.25 4.50
N GLY A 21 2.15 1.71 5.72
CA GLY A 21 1.04 1.86 6.67
C GLY A 21 1.48 2.38 8.04
N VAL A 22 2.57 3.16 8.10
CA VAL A 22 3.14 3.64 9.37
C VAL A 22 2.13 4.45 10.19
N THR A 23 1.18 5.10 9.52
CA THR A 23 0.07 5.85 10.13
C THR A 23 -0.82 4.99 11.04
N PHE A 24 -0.90 3.67 10.83
CA PHE A 24 -1.64 2.77 11.73
C PHE A 24 -0.98 2.61 13.11
N GLY A 25 0.29 3.01 13.24
CA GLY A 25 1.00 3.12 14.52
C GLY A 25 0.76 4.43 15.25
N TRP A 26 -0.26 5.20 14.85
CA TRP A 26 -0.58 6.53 15.39
C TRP A 26 -0.56 6.62 16.91
N THR A 27 -1.04 5.59 17.59
CA THR A 27 -1.10 5.54 19.06
C THR A 27 0.28 5.67 19.71
N SER A 28 1.32 5.12 19.08
CA SER A 28 2.71 5.26 19.53
C SER A 28 3.27 6.66 19.25
N LEU A 29 2.90 7.26 18.11
CA LEU A 29 3.33 8.61 17.76
C LEU A 29 2.68 9.68 18.66
N VAL A 30 1.39 9.53 18.98
CA VAL A 30 0.68 10.45 19.90
C VAL A 30 1.35 10.52 21.26
N PHE A 31 1.87 9.39 21.76
CA PHE A 31 2.63 9.37 23.01
C PHE A 31 3.82 10.35 22.94
N VAL A 32 4.62 10.27 21.87
CA VAL A 32 5.77 11.15 21.65
C VAL A 32 5.35 12.61 21.47
N LEU A 33 4.28 12.86 20.69
CA LEU A 33 3.77 14.22 20.47
C LEU A 33 3.28 14.89 21.76
N LYS A 34 2.68 14.12 22.67
CA LYS A 34 2.30 14.61 23.99
C LYS A 34 3.52 14.95 24.85
N GLU A 35 4.58 14.15 24.81
CA GLU A 35 5.85 14.45 25.51
C GLU A 35 6.56 15.70 24.94
N GLU A 36 6.38 15.99 23.65
CA GLU A 36 6.85 17.21 22.98
C GLU A 36 5.86 18.40 23.13
N ASN A 37 4.85 18.29 23.99
CA ASN A 37 3.89 19.35 24.33
C ASN A 37 3.00 19.84 23.17
N TYR A 38 2.76 19.02 22.16
CA TYR A 38 1.87 19.39 21.05
C TYR A 38 0.43 19.60 21.56
N PHE A 39 -0.18 20.73 21.20
CA PHE A 39 -1.53 21.13 21.62
C PHE A 39 -1.73 21.24 23.14
N GLU A 40 -0.66 21.39 23.93
CA GLU A 40 -0.75 21.57 25.40
C GLU A 40 -1.58 22.81 25.79
N GLU A 41 -1.60 23.84 24.93
CA GLU A 41 -2.41 25.05 25.07
C GLU A 41 -3.91 24.81 25.26
N LEU A 42 -4.43 23.67 24.80
CA LEU A 42 -5.83 23.28 24.93
C LEU A 42 -6.17 22.75 26.34
N CYS A 43 -5.17 22.64 27.20
CA CYS A 43 -5.26 22.02 28.53
C CYS A 43 -4.92 23.03 29.64
N PRO A 44 -5.65 24.15 29.76
CA PRO A 44 -5.34 25.19 30.75
C PRO A 44 -5.51 24.72 32.21
N GLU A 45 -6.30 23.67 32.44
CA GLU A 45 -6.57 23.09 33.77
C GLU A 45 -5.32 22.45 34.41
N MET A 46 -4.35 22.02 33.60
CA MET A 46 -3.04 21.54 34.08
C MET A 46 -2.15 22.67 34.60
N ARG A 47 -2.45 23.93 34.25
CA ARG A 47 -1.64 25.12 34.55
C ARG A 47 -2.07 25.85 35.83
N ASN A 48 -3.31 25.62 36.29
CA ASN A 48 -3.94 26.32 37.41
C ASN A 48 -4.39 25.35 38.53
N GLN A 49 -3.42 24.75 39.23
CA GLN A 49 -3.51 24.10 40.55
C GLN A 49 -4.45 22.89 40.79
N THR A 50 -3.91 21.88 41.49
CA THR A 50 -4.63 20.95 42.40
C THR A 50 -5.93 20.32 41.87
N ALA A 51 -5.85 19.60 40.75
CA ALA A 51 -6.90 18.66 40.39
C ALA A 51 -6.33 17.24 40.40
N ASN A 52 -6.97 16.37 41.18
CA ASN A 52 -6.97 14.92 41.00
C ASN A 52 -7.62 14.57 39.64
N SER A 53 -7.09 15.11 38.55
CA SER A 53 -7.51 14.76 37.21
C SER A 53 -6.69 13.57 36.76
N THR A 54 -7.10 12.38 37.22
CA THR A 54 -6.68 11.10 36.66
C THR A 54 -7.14 10.91 35.20
N ASP A 55 -7.95 11.85 34.67
CA ASP A 55 -8.33 11.94 33.28
C ASP A 55 -7.38 12.90 32.54
N GLY A 56 -6.71 12.39 31.51
CA GLY A 56 -5.90 13.21 30.61
C GLY A 56 -6.73 14.31 29.91
N CYS A 57 -6.04 15.26 29.26
CA CYS A 57 -6.71 16.37 28.60
C CYS A 57 -7.56 15.92 27.39
N LEU A 58 -8.88 15.90 27.59
CA LEU A 58 -9.85 15.46 26.59
C LEU A 58 -9.75 16.26 25.28
N SER A 59 -9.65 17.59 25.35
CA SER A 59 -9.58 18.47 24.17
C SER A 59 -8.31 18.23 23.33
N GLN A 60 -7.19 17.85 23.96
CA GLN A 60 -5.97 17.49 23.25
C GLN A 60 -6.14 16.15 22.51
N ASP A 61 -6.74 15.16 23.18
CA ASP A 61 -7.04 13.86 22.58
C ASP A 61 -8.06 13.94 21.44
N GLU A 62 -9.03 14.85 21.52
CA GLU A 62 -9.96 15.14 20.43
C GLU A 62 -9.24 15.68 19.19
N ARG A 63 -8.26 16.58 19.35
CA ARG A 63 -7.45 17.08 18.23
C ARG A 63 -6.63 15.97 17.58
N PHE A 64 -5.95 15.14 18.36
CA PHE A 64 -5.19 14.00 17.83
C PHE A 64 -6.10 12.99 17.13
N SER A 65 -7.27 12.71 17.71
CA SER A 65 -8.27 11.83 17.11
C SER A 65 -8.78 12.39 15.78
N LEU A 66 -8.99 13.70 15.68
CA LEU A 66 -9.40 14.35 14.44
C LEU A 66 -8.31 14.25 13.36
N ILE A 67 -7.04 14.51 13.70
CA ILE A 67 -5.92 14.36 12.75
C ILE A 67 -5.90 12.94 12.17
N PHE A 68 -6.00 11.93 13.02
CA PHE A 68 -6.03 10.53 12.60
C PHE A 68 -7.27 10.19 11.76
N THR A 69 -8.42 10.75 12.11
CA THR A 69 -9.67 10.56 11.38
C THR A 69 -9.55 11.12 9.96
N VAL A 70 -9.02 12.34 9.80
CA VAL A 70 -8.78 12.95 8.48
C VAL A 70 -7.78 12.12 7.68
N ALA A 71 -6.71 11.65 8.31
CA ALA A 71 -5.71 10.81 7.64
C ALA A 71 -6.29 9.48 7.15
N SER A 72 -7.08 8.83 7.99
CA SER A 72 -7.76 7.56 7.68
C SER A 72 -8.81 7.72 6.59
N PHE A 73 -9.55 8.83 6.61
CA PHE A 73 -10.50 9.18 5.54
C PHE A 73 -9.77 9.40 4.21
N MET A 74 -8.66 10.16 4.21
CA MET A 74 -7.87 10.39 3.01
C MET A 74 -7.23 9.11 2.46
N ASN A 75 -6.76 8.21 3.32
CA ASN A 75 -6.26 6.89 2.94
C ASN A 75 -7.28 6.12 2.07
N SER A 76 -8.53 6.08 2.52
CA SER A 76 -9.62 5.41 1.80
C SER A 76 -10.09 6.21 0.57
N ALA A 77 -10.32 7.51 0.72
CA ALA A 77 -10.86 8.37 -0.34
C ALA A 77 -9.91 8.46 -1.55
N MET A 78 -8.60 8.54 -1.31
CA MET A 78 -7.60 8.63 -2.37
C MET A 78 -7.29 7.30 -3.05
N THR A 79 -7.80 6.17 -2.54
CA THR A 79 -7.64 4.87 -3.21
C THR A 79 -8.30 4.85 -4.59
N PHE A 80 -9.46 5.50 -4.75
CA PHE A 80 -10.15 5.56 -6.05
C PHE A 80 -9.41 6.44 -7.08
N PRO A 81 -9.06 7.71 -6.79
CA PRO A 81 -8.20 8.51 -7.66
C PRO A 81 -6.84 7.86 -7.93
N GLY A 82 -6.25 7.25 -6.90
CA GLY A 82 -4.99 6.52 -7.00
C GLY A 82 -5.07 5.36 -8.00
N GLY A 83 -6.12 4.55 -7.92
CA GLY A 83 -6.40 3.49 -8.88
C GLY A 83 -6.52 4.01 -10.30
N TYR A 84 -7.28 5.10 -10.52
CA TYR A 84 -7.37 5.72 -11.84
C TYR A 84 -6.01 6.20 -12.37
N ILE A 85 -5.20 6.86 -11.53
CA ILE A 85 -3.85 7.30 -11.91
C ILE A 85 -2.98 6.10 -12.27
N PHE A 86 -3.03 5.04 -11.46
CA PHE A 86 -2.28 3.81 -11.68
C PHE A 86 -2.68 3.15 -12.99
N ASP A 87 -3.97 2.95 -13.23
CA ASP A 87 -4.45 2.30 -14.45
C ASP A 87 -4.11 3.10 -15.70
N ARG A 88 -4.26 4.44 -15.65
CA ARG A 88 -4.08 5.33 -16.81
C ARG A 88 -2.62 5.68 -17.10
N PHE A 89 -1.84 6.03 -16.08
CA PHE A 89 -0.48 6.55 -16.22
C PHE A 89 0.60 5.53 -15.86
N GLY A 90 0.21 4.41 -15.25
CA GLY A 90 1.09 3.31 -14.92
C GLY A 90 1.86 3.49 -13.61
N THR A 91 2.61 2.45 -13.30
CA THR A 91 3.34 2.25 -12.06
C THR A 91 4.34 3.34 -11.75
N ALA A 92 5.17 3.75 -12.73
CA ALA A 92 6.24 4.70 -12.45
C ALA A 92 5.68 6.05 -12.00
N VAL A 93 4.65 6.57 -12.69
CA VAL A 93 4.02 7.86 -12.34
C VAL A 93 3.40 7.80 -10.96
N THR A 94 2.61 6.77 -10.68
CA THR A 94 2.00 6.57 -9.35
C THR A 94 3.05 6.49 -8.25
N ARG A 95 4.17 5.79 -8.49
CA ARG A 95 5.25 5.68 -7.51
C ARG A 95 5.97 7.00 -7.26
N PHE A 96 6.25 7.79 -8.29
CA PHE A 96 6.84 9.12 -8.09
C PHE A 96 5.91 10.04 -7.30
N ILE A 97 4.61 10.02 -7.58
CA ILE A 97 3.62 10.75 -6.79
C ILE A 97 3.64 10.28 -5.33
N ALA A 98 3.62 8.96 -5.10
CA ALA A 98 3.68 8.37 -3.77
C ALA A 98 4.92 8.84 -2.97
N ILE A 99 6.10 8.79 -3.61
CA ILE A 99 7.38 9.18 -3.00
C ILE A 99 7.40 10.68 -2.68
N CYS A 100 6.91 11.53 -3.59
CA CYS A 100 6.81 12.97 -3.34
C CYS A 100 5.90 13.25 -2.14
N LEU A 101 4.70 12.67 -2.11
CA LEU A 101 3.76 12.84 -0.98
C LEU A 101 4.38 12.34 0.33
N TYR A 102 4.98 11.16 0.33
CA TYR A 102 5.64 10.59 1.52
C TYR A 102 6.78 11.48 2.04
N THR A 103 7.61 12.01 1.13
CA THR A 103 8.73 12.90 1.47
C THR A 103 8.22 14.22 2.03
N ILE A 104 7.21 14.84 1.40
CA ILE A 104 6.59 16.07 1.89
C ILE A 104 6.04 15.86 3.29
N ALA A 105 5.29 14.78 3.50
CA ALA A 105 4.69 14.49 4.80
C ALA A 105 5.73 14.28 5.91
N THR A 106 6.76 13.47 5.65
CA THR A 106 7.83 13.23 6.63
C THR A 106 8.62 14.49 6.94
N LEU A 107 8.88 15.36 5.96
CA LEU A 107 9.49 16.68 6.19
C LEU A 107 8.61 17.61 7.00
N LEU A 108 7.30 17.65 6.73
CA LEU A 108 6.36 18.46 7.53
C LEU A 108 6.34 18.03 8.99
N ILE A 109 6.38 16.72 9.27
CA ILE A 109 6.46 16.22 10.66
C ILE A 109 7.84 16.56 11.25
N ALA A 110 8.93 16.34 10.51
CA ALA A 110 10.28 16.62 10.99
C ALA A 110 10.50 18.10 11.37
N LEU A 111 9.88 19.02 10.63
CA LEU A 111 10.01 20.46 10.83
C LEU A 111 8.93 21.04 11.75
N SER A 112 7.96 20.23 12.18
CA SER A 112 6.94 20.67 13.12
C SER A 112 7.49 20.81 14.53
N THR A 113 6.88 21.69 15.30
CA THR A 113 7.13 21.95 16.72
C THR A 113 5.78 22.08 17.45
N ALA A 114 5.80 22.20 18.78
CA ALA A 114 4.58 22.44 19.56
C ALA A 114 3.80 23.68 19.06
N ASP A 115 4.49 24.79 18.77
CA ASP A 115 3.87 26.03 18.25
C ASP A 115 3.26 25.87 16.85
N THR A 116 3.75 24.89 16.08
CA THR A 116 3.33 24.61 14.71
C THR A 116 2.60 23.27 14.59
N ALA A 117 2.04 22.76 15.69
CA ALA A 117 1.36 21.47 15.77
C ALA A 117 0.24 21.28 14.71
N VAL A 118 -0.34 22.38 14.22
CA VAL A 118 -1.33 22.39 13.14
C VAL A 118 -0.77 21.78 11.83
N LEU A 119 0.54 21.78 11.60
CA LEU A 119 1.17 21.12 10.44
C LEU A 119 0.90 19.61 10.39
N LEU A 120 0.54 18.98 11.51
CA LEU A 120 0.14 17.57 11.54
C LEU A 120 -1.15 17.31 10.75
N PHE A 121 -2.06 18.29 10.63
CA PHE A 121 -3.29 18.16 9.86
C PHE A 121 -3.06 17.89 8.37
N PRO A 122 -2.18 18.61 7.65
CA PRO A 122 -1.80 18.24 6.30
C PRO A 122 -0.79 17.08 6.26
N ALA A 123 0.12 16.97 7.23
CA ALA A 123 1.20 15.98 7.14
C ALA A 123 0.72 14.53 7.22
N LEU A 124 -0.11 14.18 8.20
CA LEU A 124 -0.55 12.79 8.42
C LEU A 124 -1.44 12.25 7.29
N PRO A 125 -2.40 13.00 6.75
CA PRO A 125 -3.17 12.54 5.60
C PRO A 125 -2.32 12.39 4.34
N VAL A 126 -1.41 13.32 4.06
CA VAL A 126 -0.49 13.18 2.93
C VAL A 126 0.42 11.96 3.10
N LEU A 127 0.86 11.66 4.34
CA LEU A 127 1.62 10.46 4.66
C LEU A 127 0.82 9.20 4.33
N ALA A 128 -0.44 9.14 4.77
CA ALA A 128 -1.33 8.02 4.52
C ALA A 128 -1.56 7.80 3.02
N VAL A 129 -1.78 8.86 2.25
CA VAL A 129 -1.96 8.80 0.80
C VAL A 129 -0.70 8.31 0.07
N GLY A 130 0.48 8.78 0.49
CA GLY A 130 1.75 8.28 -0.04
C GLY A 130 1.91 6.77 0.23
N GLY A 131 1.59 6.35 1.45
CA GLY A 131 1.66 4.96 1.89
C GLY A 131 0.74 4.00 1.13
N ILE A 132 -0.54 4.35 0.94
CA ILE A 132 -1.50 3.52 0.18
C ILE A 132 -1.11 3.39 -1.30
N PHE A 133 -0.49 4.42 -1.89
CA PHE A 133 0.02 4.31 -3.27
C PHE A 133 1.23 3.40 -3.36
N LEU A 134 2.12 3.39 -2.36
CA LEU A 134 3.26 2.46 -2.31
C LEU A 134 2.77 1.01 -2.30
N ILE A 135 1.86 0.64 -1.40
CA ILE A 135 1.32 -0.73 -1.36
C ILE A 135 0.57 -1.07 -2.66
N MET A 136 -0.28 -0.17 -3.19
CA MET A 136 -1.02 -0.41 -4.43
C MET A 136 -0.08 -0.77 -5.59
N THR A 137 1.03 -0.03 -5.74
CA THR A 137 2.02 -0.31 -6.79
C THR A 137 2.82 -1.58 -6.54
N ASN A 138 2.89 -2.08 -5.29
CA ASN A 138 3.54 -3.35 -4.95
C ASN A 138 2.63 -4.56 -5.15
N MET A 139 1.31 -4.42 -5.03
CA MET A 139 0.38 -5.57 -5.18
C MET A 139 0.50 -6.26 -6.55
N GLN A 140 0.76 -5.53 -7.63
CA GLN A 140 0.95 -6.11 -8.96
C GLN A 140 2.16 -7.06 -9.05
N VAL A 141 3.12 -7.01 -8.11
CA VAL A 141 4.24 -7.95 -8.06
C VAL A 141 3.74 -9.39 -7.91
N GLY A 142 2.56 -9.60 -7.33
CA GLY A 142 1.91 -10.90 -7.29
C GLY A 142 1.69 -11.52 -8.67
N ASN A 143 1.54 -10.72 -9.73
CA ASN A 143 1.38 -11.21 -11.10
C ASN A 143 2.61 -12.00 -11.57
N LEU A 144 3.81 -11.65 -11.10
CA LEU A 144 5.07 -12.35 -11.42
C LEU A 144 5.11 -13.79 -10.90
N PHE A 145 4.31 -14.11 -9.88
CA PHE A 145 4.31 -15.41 -9.21
C PHE A 145 3.16 -16.32 -9.63
N GLY A 146 2.40 -15.96 -10.67
CA GLY A 146 1.42 -16.80 -11.35
C GLY A 146 0.46 -17.51 -10.39
N SER A 147 0.75 -18.79 -10.11
CA SER A 147 -0.07 -19.66 -9.25
C SER A 147 -0.07 -19.31 -7.74
N GLN A 148 0.84 -18.44 -7.30
CA GLN A 148 0.94 -17.95 -5.92
C GLN A 148 0.56 -16.46 -5.80
N ARG A 149 -0.09 -15.91 -6.83
CA ARG A 149 -0.43 -14.48 -6.92
C ARG A 149 -1.19 -13.98 -5.70
N SER A 150 -2.19 -14.74 -5.23
CA SER A 150 -3.02 -14.31 -4.09
C SER A 150 -2.20 -14.26 -2.81
N THR A 151 -1.35 -15.27 -2.59
CA THR A 151 -0.44 -15.36 -1.44
C THR A 151 0.50 -14.15 -1.38
N ILE A 152 1.08 -13.75 -2.52
CA ILE A 152 1.97 -12.58 -2.57
C ILE A 152 1.22 -11.27 -2.30
N ILE A 153 0.03 -11.10 -2.88
CA ILE A 153 -0.80 -9.90 -2.64
C ILE A 153 -1.17 -9.80 -1.14
N THR A 154 -1.61 -10.90 -0.53
CA THR A 154 -1.96 -10.88 0.90
C THR A 154 -0.72 -10.72 1.79
N PHE A 155 0.47 -11.14 1.34
CA PHE A 155 1.72 -10.87 2.04
C PHE A 155 2.04 -9.37 2.07
N TYR A 156 1.83 -8.66 0.95
CA TYR A 156 1.96 -7.20 0.92
C TYR A 156 0.96 -6.48 1.83
N ASN A 157 -0.29 -6.96 1.91
CA ASN A 157 -1.26 -6.44 2.87
C ASN A 157 -0.81 -6.66 4.32
N GLY A 158 -0.33 -7.86 4.66
CA GLY A 158 0.20 -8.13 5.99
C GLY A 158 1.41 -7.26 6.32
N ALA A 159 2.31 -7.03 5.36
CA ALA A 159 3.45 -6.13 5.49
C ALA A 159 3.03 -4.68 5.73
N PHE A 160 1.98 -4.20 5.04
CA PHE A 160 1.40 -2.88 5.24
C PHE A 160 0.78 -2.74 6.63
N ASP A 161 -0.03 -3.70 7.08
CA ASP A 161 -0.62 -3.68 8.43
C ASP A 161 0.47 -3.68 9.51
N SER A 162 1.56 -4.41 9.27
CA SER A 162 2.68 -4.55 10.21
C SER A 162 3.56 -3.32 10.31
N SER A 163 3.44 -2.38 9.38
CA SER A 163 4.28 -1.17 9.34
C SER A 163 3.96 -0.17 10.45
N SER A 164 2.86 -0.36 11.18
CA SER A 164 2.57 0.40 12.41
C SER A 164 3.70 0.30 13.44
N VAL A 165 4.49 -0.78 13.40
CA VAL A 165 5.68 -0.98 14.25
C VAL A 165 6.71 0.14 14.09
N ILE A 166 6.75 0.84 12.95
CA ILE A 166 7.72 1.90 12.72
C ILE A 166 7.50 3.08 13.66
N PHE A 167 6.24 3.45 13.94
CA PHE A 167 5.96 4.49 14.94
C PHE A 167 6.20 4.00 16.37
N LEU A 168 6.11 2.70 16.63
CA LEU A 168 6.59 2.12 17.89
C LEU A 168 8.12 2.24 18.00
N VAL A 169 8.86 1.96 16.94
CA VAL A 169 10.33 2.14 16.91
C VAL A 169 10.69 3.61 17.14
N VAL A 170 9.97 4.55 16.52
CA VAL A 170 10.13 6.00 16.78
C VAL A 170 9.92 6.31 18.26
N LYS A 171 8.85 5.79 18.88
CA LYS A 171 8.60 5.96 20.32
C LYS A 171 9.76 5.43 21.18
N VAL A 172 10.24 4.22 20.91
CA VAL A 172 11.34 3.61 21.70
C VAL A 172 12.65 4.38 21.53
N LEU A 173 12.97 4.83 20.32
CA LEU A 173 14.17 5.63 20.04
C LEU A 173 14.08 7.03 20.66
N TYR A 174 12.88 7.62 20.69
CA TYR A 174 12.62 8.88 21.37
C TYR A 174 12.90 8.78 22.87
N GLN A 175 12.40 7.72 23.52
CA GLN A 175 12.71 7.44 24.93
C GLN A 175 14.19 7.17 25.19
N GLY A 176 14.93 6.73 24.16
CA GLY A 176 16.40 6.62 24.16
C GLY A 176 17.14 7.95 23.96
N GLY A 177 16.43 9.08 23.82
CA GLY A 177 17.00 10.42 23.68
C GLY A 177 17.20 10.92 22.25
N ILE A 178 16.71 10.20 21.23
CA ILE A 178 16.81 10.65 19.84
C ILE A 178 15.63 11.58 19.51
N SER A 179 15.91 12.78 18.98
CA SER A 179 14.85 13.75 18.69
C SER A 179 13.91 13.30 17.56
N LEU A 180 12.63 13.66 17.67
CA LEU A 180 11.60 13.37 16.66
C LEU A 180 12.01 13.88 15.26
N GLN A 181 12.57 15.09 15.20
CA GLN A 181 13.09 15.69 13.98
C GLN A 181 14.14 14.80 13.29
N ALA A 182 15.13 14.29 14.03
CA ALA A 182 16.19 13.46 13.45
C ALA A 182 15.63 12.15 12.86
N MET A 183 14.67 11.52 13.56
CA MET A 183 14.02 10.29 13.10
C MET A 183 13.20 10.51 11.82
N PHE A 184 12.42 11.59 11.74
CA PHE A 184 11.63 11.88 10.54
C PHE A 184 12.48 12.39 9.37
N LEU A 185 13.60 13.09 9.61
CA LEU A 185 14.59 13.39 8.57
C LEU A 185 15.24 12.12 8.02
N PHE A 186 15.55 11.15 8.89
CA PHE A 186 16.03 9.85 8.46
C PHE A 186 15.00 9.13 7.57
N LEU A 187 13.73 9.07 7.98
CA LEU A 187 12.65 8.50 7.17
C LEU A 187 12.48 9.22 5.82
N SER A 188 12.65 10.55 5.80
CA SER A 188 12.63 11.34 4.56
C SER A 188 13.80 10.99 3.64
N SER A 189 15.00 10.79 4.18
CA SER A 189 16.18 10.39 3.40
C SER A 189 16.02 9.01 2.75
N CYS A 190 15.26 8.10 3.37
CA CYS A 190 14.92 6.79 2.80
C CYS A 190 14.11 6.88 1.51
N SER A 191 13.52 8.03 1.17
CA SER A 191 12.90 8.25 -0.14
C SER A 191 13.85 8.05 -1.32
N ILE A 192 15.17 8.25 -1.11
CA ILE A 192 16.18 7.92 -2.12
C ILE A 192 16.13 6.43 -2.46
N CYS A 193 15.99 5.56 -1.46
CA CYS A 193 15.85 4.11 -1.66
C CYS A 193 14.59 3.76 -2.47
N HIS A 194 13.47 4.47 -2.25
CA HIS A 194 12.26 4.30 -3.05
C HIS A 194 12.46 4.70 -4.52
N ILE A 195 13.19 5.79 -4.78
CA ILE A 195 13.51 6.23 -6.14
C ILE A 195 14.37 5.17 -6.84
N VAL A 196 15.44 4.71 -6.18
CA VAL A 196 16.31 3.64 -6.70
C VAL A 196 15.48 2.39 -7.01
N ARG A 197 14.65 1.92 -6.08
CA ARG A 197 13.78 0.76 -6.32
C ARG A 197 12.81 0.98 -7.49
N THR A 198 12.21 2.16 -7.59
CA THR A 198 11.26 2.49 -8.66
C THR A 198 11.92 2.45 -10.03
N ILE A 199 13.17 2.90 -10.12
CA ILE A 199 13.90 2.95 -11.38
C ILE A 199 14.44 1.56 -11.77
N PHE A 200 15.01 0.81 -10.82
CA PHE A 200 15.73 -0.44 -11.12
C PHE A 200 14.88 -1.70 -11.00
N LEU A 201 13.86 -1.72 -10.14
CA LEU A 201 13.11 -2.93 -9.77
C LEU A 201 11.60 -2.84 -10.02
N MET A 202 11.09 -1.76 -10.61
CA MET A 202 9.67 -1.63 -10.95
C MET A 202 9.47 -1.37 -12.45
N PRO A 203 8.35 -1.85 -13.04
CA PRO A 203 8.03 -1.55 -14.43
C PRO A 203 7.58 -0.09 -14.59
N LYS A 204 7.70 0.44 -15.81
CA LYS A 204 7.19 1.79 -16.14
C LYS A 204 5.66 1.84 -16.14
N THR A 205 5.01 0.83 -16.72
CA THR A 205 3.56 0.78 -16.91
C THR A 205 2.90 -0.22 -15.95
N HIS A 206 2.81 -1.49 -16.31
CA HIS A 206 2.09 -2.50 -15.55
C HIS A 206 2.76 -3.86 -15.69
N ILE A 207 2.65 -4.70 -14.65
CA ILE A 207 3.01 -6.12 -14.76
C ILE A 207 1.81 -6.88 -15.37
N PRO A 208 1.91 -7.38 -16.62
CA PRO A 208 0.81 -8.11 -17.26
C PRO A 208 0.51 -9.41 -16.52
N PHE A 209 -0.74 -9.86 -16.61
CA PHE A 209 -1.16 -11.16 -16.10
C PHE A 209 -2.08 -11.85 -17.12
N PRO A 210 -1.72 -13.04 -17.64
CA PRO A 210 -0.51 -13.82 -17.38
C PRO A 210 0.78 -13.14 -17.89
N VAL A 211 1.92 -13.48 -17.29
CA VAL A 211 3.22 -12.90 -17.67
C VAL A 211 3.74 -13.59 -18.94
N PRO A 212 4.08 -12.85 -20.02
CA PRO A 212 4.66 -13.42 -21.23
C PRO A 212 6.02 -14.10 -20.99
N GLU A 213 6.37 -15.06 -21.84
CA GLU A 213 7.71 -15.68 -21.80
C GLU A 213 8.80 -14.63 -22.03
N GLY A 214 9.82 -14.61 -21.17
CA GLY A 214 10.93 -13.67 -21.28
C GLY A 214 10.63 -12.23 -20.84
N TYR A 215 9.53 -11.96 -20.13
CA TYR A 215 9.24 -10.64 -19.56
C TYR A 215 10.38 -10.12 -18.67
N ARG A 216 10.88 -8.91 -18.95
CA ARG A 216 11.91 -8.19 -18.17
C ARG A 216 11.45 -6.76 -17.91
N TYR A 217 11.85 -6.20 -16.77
CA TYR A 217 11.58 -4.82 -16.37
C TYR A 217 12.82 -4.21 -15.68
N GLY A 218 12.83 -2.89 -15.42
CA GLY A 218 13.97 -2.15 -14.83
C GLY A 218 15.00 -1.63 -15.86
N ILE A 219 16.05 -0.95 -15.38
CA ILE A 219 17.15 -0.47 -16.23
C ILE A 219 18.02 -1.65 -16.68
N GLY A 220 17.72 -2.11 -17.88
CA GLY A 220 18.42 -3.16 -18.64
C GLY A 220 17.78 -3.37 -20.01
N CYS A 221 17.10 -2.34 -20.52
CA CYS A 221 16.39 -2.37 -21.79
C CYS A 221 17.34 -1.84 -22.88
N GLY A 222 18.13 -2.75 -23.44
CA GLY A 222 18.41 -2.68 -24.87
C GLY A 222 17.10 -2.95 -25.61
N GLU A 223 16.85 -2.18 -26.66
CA GLU A 223 15.62 -2.16 -27.47
C GLU A 223 14.99 -3.55 -27.70
N LEU A 224 13.70 -3.67 -27.43
CA LEU A 224 12.82 -4.60 -28.14
C LEU A 224 11.46 -3.96 -28.38
N SER A 225 11.43 -3.20 -29.48
CA SER A 225 10.36 -3.12 -30.48
C SER A 225 8.92 -2.92 -29.96
N HIS A 226 8.56 -1.66 -29.74
CA HIS A 226 7.20 -1.22 -30.03
C HIS A 226 7.09 -1.11 -31.56
N LYS A 227 6.86 -2.22 -32.28
CA LYS A 227 6.53 -2.17 -33.71
C LYS A 227 5.11 -1.62 -33.86
N LYS A 228 4.93 -0.31 -33.70
CA LYS A 228 3.82 0.42 -34.30
C LYS A 228 4.03 0.31 -35.81
N SER A 229 3.33 -0.62 -36.46
CA SER A 229 3.17 -0.56 -37.92
C SER A 229 2.29 0.66 -38.23
N LYS A 230 2.93 1.83 -38.34
CA LYS A 230 2.44 2.90 -39.20
C LYS A 230 3.23 2.75 -40.50
N SER A 231 2.70 2.00 -41.45
CA SER A 231 3.12 2.19 -42.84
C SER A 231 2.27 3.31 -43.41
N LEU A 232 2.89 4.48 -43.54
CA LEU A 232 2.44 5.49 -44.49
C LEU A 232 2.38 4.84 -45.88
N VAL A 233 1.31 5.14 -46.61
CA VAL A 233 1.21 4.91 -48.04
C VAL A 233 2.09 5.94 -48.76
N PRO A 234 2.88 5.53 -49.74
CA PRO A 234 3.06 6.32 -50.95
C PRO A 234 2.45 5.59 -52.14
N ALA A 235 1.86 6.38 -53.02
CA ALA A 235 1.17 5.96 -54.22
C ALA A 235 2.13 5.50 -55.34
N SER A 236 1.55 4.70 -56.23
CA SER A 236 1.84 4.53 -57.67
C SER A 236 3.12 3.79 -58.12
N GLY A 237 2.93 2.86 -59.06
CA GLY A 237 3.98 2.40 -59.98
C GLY A 237 3.94 0.92 -60.32
N GLN A 238 3.77 0.61 -61.60
CA GLN A 238 3.60 -0.70 -62.26
C GLN A 238 4.81 -1.65 -62.27
N ASN A 239 4.47 -2.93 -62.49
CA ASN A 239 5.06 -3.94 -63.40
C ASN A 239 6.13 -4.97 -62.96
N ASP A 240 5.75 -6.22 -63.31
CA ASP A 240 6.50 -7.36 -63.88
C ASP A 240 7.48 -8.22 -63.05
N GLY A 241 7.26 -9.54 -63.14
CA GLY A 241 8.34 -10.56 -63.16
C GLY A 241 8.38 -11.59 -62.01
N GLU A 242 8.09 -12.84 -62.38
CA GLU A 242 8.44 -14.17 -61.83
C GLU A 242 9.63 -14.23 -60.83
N GLU A 243 9.75 -15.13 -59.84
CA GLU A 243 9.50 -16.58 -59.76
C GLU A 243 9.77 -17.05 -58.30
N GLY A 244 9.17 -18.18 -57.84
CA GLY A 244 9.81 -19.01 -56.80
C GLY A 244 9.11 -19.27 -55.46
N GLN A 245 8.55 -20.49 -55.36
CA GLN A 245 8.42 -21.36 -54.16
C GLN A 245 7.30 -21.15 -53.11
N LYS A 246 6.28 -22.01 -53.25
CA LYS A 246 5.33 -22.54 -52.25
C LYS A 246 5.86 -22.56 -50.81
N LYS A 247 5.16 -21.87 -49.91
CA LYS A 247 5.06 -22.24 -48.48
C LYS A 247 3.61 -22.53 -48.14
N THR A 248 3.39 -23.77 -47.70
CA THR A 248 2.15 -24.33 -47.20
C THR A 248 1.61 -23.48 -46.04
N ASN A 249 0.38 -22.98 -46.18
CA ASN A 249 -0.37 -22.35 -45.11
C ASN A 249 -0.66 -23.36 -44.01
N VAL A 250 0.06 -23.30 -42.89
CA VAL A 250 -0.39 -23.88 -41.61
C VAL A 250 -0.87 -22.71 -40.76
N SER A 251 -2.14 -22.39 -40.92
CA SER A 251 -2.90 -21.53 -40.00
C SER A 251 -3.00 -22.25 -38.66
N ILE A 252 -2.11 -21.92 -37.72
CA ILE A 252 -2.34 -22.22 -36.31
C ILE A 252 -3.38 -21.20 -35.84
N ASN A 253 -4.65 -21.63 -35.86
CA ASN A 253 -5.70 -21.00 -35.09
C ASN A 253 -5.30 -21.09 -33.61
N CYS A 254 -4.65 -20.05 -33.09
CA CYS A 254 -4.60 -19.84 -31.64
C CYS A 254 -6.04 -19.59 -31.20
N LEU A 255 -6.61 -20.61 -30.56
CA LEU A 255 -7.91 -20.58 -29.93
C LEU A 255 -7.94 -19.40 -28.95
N GLU A 256 -8.50 -18.30 -29.42
CA GLU A 256 -8.65 -17.05 -28.70
C GLU A 256 -9.79 -17.25 -27.69
N ASN A 257 -9.47 -17.86 -26.55
CA ASN A 257 -10.31 -17.78 -25.36
C ASN A 257 -10.15 -16.38 -24.76
N HIS A 258 -10.72 -15.39 -25.44
CA HIS A 258 -11.01 -14.10 -24.86
C HIS A 258 -12.15 -14.33 -23.85
N ASP A 259 -11.80 -14.57 -22.60
CA ASP A 259 -12.75 -14.38 -21.49
C ASP A 259 -13.33 -12.97 -21.66
N LYS A 260 -14.65 -12.88 -21.90
CA LYS A 260 -15.36 -11.61 -22.10
C LYS A 260 -15.03 -10.68 -20.94
N GLU A 261 -14.30 -9.59 -21.19
CA GLU A 261 -14.06 -8.58 -20.17
C GLU A 261 -15.41 -8.00 -19.73
N VAL A 262 -15.84 -8.35 -18.53
CA VAL A 262 -17.07 -7.85 -17.93
C VAL A 262 -16.95 -6.33 -17.83
N SER A 263 -17.92 -5.59 -18.38
CA SER A 263 -17.90 -4.13 -18.36
C SER A 263 -17.77 -3.61 -16.92
N PHE A 264 -16.88 -2.65 -16.69
CA PHE A 264 -16.68 -1.96 -15.41
C PHE A 264 -18.02 -1.51 -14.78
N ARG A 265 -18.91 -0.94 -15.61
CA ARG A 265 -20.23 -0.47 -15.16
C ARG A 265 -21.12 -1.61 -14.64
N SER A 266 -21.03 -2.79 -15.25
CA SER A 266 -21.78 -3.97 -14.79
C SER A 266 -21.23 -4.53 -13.48
N CYS A 267 -19.93 -4.37 -13.22
CA CYS A 267 -19.31 -4.80 -11.97
C CYS A 267 -19.68 -3.87 -10.80
N VAL A 268 -19.58 -2.56 -11.00
CA VAL A 268 -19.89 -1.55 -9.97
C VAL A 268 -21.37 -1.57 -9.57
N LEU A 269 -22.27 -1.82 -10.52
CA LEU A 269 -23.71 -1.91 -10.25
C LEU A 269 -24.16 -3.30 -9.75
N SER A 270 -23.23 -4.23 -9.53
CA SER A 270 -23.55 -5.56 -9.02
C SER A 270 -23.90 -5.51 -7.53
N SER A 271 -24.97 -6.22 -7.14
CA SER A 271 -25.36 -6.40 -5.74
C SER A 271 -24.24 -6.99 -4.89
N LEU A 272 -23.43 -7.90 -5.45
CA LEU A 272 -22.29 -8.47 -4.75
C LEU A 272 -21.22 -7.43 -4.44
N PHE A 273 -20.96 -6.51 -5.38
CA PHE A 273 -20.01 -5.41 -5.17
C PHE A 273 -20.51 -4.47 -4.08
N ALA A 274 -21.79 -4.09 -4.12
CA ALA A 274 -22.40 -3.22 -3.11
C ALA A 274 -22.32 -3.83 -1.71
N TRP A 275 -22.67 -5.11 -1.53
CA TRP A 275 -22.54 -5.80 -0.24
C TRP A 275 -21.10 -5.88 0.26
N HIS A 276 -20.14 -6.18 -0.63
CA HIS A 276 -18.72 -6.18 -0.26
C HIS A 276 -18.23 -4.79 0.13
N LEU A 277 -18.65 -3.75 -0.59
CA LEU A 277 -18.27 -2.37 -0.30
C LEU A 277 -18.79 -1.92 1.06
N VAL A 278 -20.06 -2.21 1.38
CA VAL A 278 -20.65 -1.90 2.69
C VAL A 278 -19.92 -2.65 3.80
N TRP A 279 -19.70 -3.96 3.63
CA TRP A 279 -18.99 -4.79 4.60
C TRP A 279 -17.58 -4.28 4.87
N LEU A 280 -16.79 -4.03 3.82
CA LEU A 280 -15.42 -3.51 3.95
C LEU A 280 -15.42 -2.12 4.59
N SER A 281 -16.37 -1.26 4.25
CA SER A 281 -16.48 0.08 4.83
C SER A 281 -16.77 0.03 6.33
N LEU A 282 -17.67 -0.85 6.77
CA LEU A 282 -17.97 -1.04 8.20
C LEU A 282 -16.77 -1.61 8.97
N MET A 283 -16.07 -2.59 8.40
CA MET A 283 -14.87 -3.15 9.03
C MET A 283 -13.74 -2.13 9.13
N GLN A 284 -13.52 -1.35 8.08
CA GLN A 284 -12.48 -0.32 8.07
C GLN A 284 -12.82 0.81 9.05
N LEU A 285 -14.09 1.25 9.11
CA LEU A 285 -14.53 2.27 10.04
C LEU A 285 -14.33 1.81 11.49
N ARG A 286 -14.74 0.58 11.82
CA ARG A 286 -14.52 -0.01 13.15
C ARG A 286 -13.03 -0.04 13.51
N HIS A 287 -12.18 -0.43 12.56
CA HIS A 287 -10.74 -0.48 12.77
C HIS A 287 -10.14 0.92 13.04
N TYR A 288 -10.52 1.92 12.25
CA TYR A 288 -10.07 3.30 12.45
C TYR A 288 -10.56 3.89 13.78
N LEU A 289 -11.83 3.68 14.13
CA LEU A 289 -12.36 4.14 15.42
C LEU A 289 -11.59 3.52 16.59
N PHE A 290 -11.28 2.22 16.50
CA PHE A 290 -10.49 1.53 17.52
C PHE A 290 -9.09 2.15 17.69
N ILE A 291 -8.34 2.36 16.60
CA ILE A 291 -6.99 2.94 16.68
C ILE A 291 -7.03 4.38 17.17
N GLY A 292 -7.96 5.20 16.66
CA GLY A 292 -8.07 6.61 17.03
C GLY A 292 -8.38 6.82 18.51
N THR A 293 -9.22 5.95 19.10
CA THR A 293 -9.68 6.07 20.49
C THR A 293 -8.86 5.25 21.50
N LEU A 294 -7.89 4.45 21.03
CA LEU A 294 -7.17 3.49 21.87
C LEU A 294 -6.47 4.16 23.06
N ASN A 295 -5.70 5.23 22.80
CA ASN A 295 -4.93 5.91 23.84
C ASN A 295 -5.86 6.51 24.91
N HIS A 296 -6.95 7.18 24.51
CA HIS A 296 -7.94 7.73 25.44
C HIS A 296 -8.59 6.61 26.29
N THR A 297 -9.01 5.52 25.64
CA THR A 297 -9.69 4.40 26.31
C THR A 297 -8.77 3.74 27.33
N ILE A 298 -7.51 3.48 26.98
CA ILE A 298 -6.56 2.87 27.91
C ILE A 298 -6.23 3.83 29.04
N THR A 299 -6.04 5.12 28.77
CA THR A 299 -5.74 6.14 29.82
C THR A 299 -6.83 6.18 30.89
N HIS A 300 -8.10 6.18 30.46
CA HIS A 300 -9.24 6.14 31.36
C HIS A 300 -9.31 4.81 32.13
N LEU A 301 -9.11 3.66 31.47
CA LEU A 301 -9.12 2.34 32.12
C LEU A 301 -7.95 2.13 33.09
N SER A 302 -6.81 2.77 32.87
CA SER A 302 -5.64 2.71 33.75
C SER A 302 -5.66 3.73 34.88
N GLY A 303 -6.69 4.57 34.99
CA GLY A 303 -6.75 5.66 35.97
C GLY A 303 -5.59 6.65 35.83
N GLY A 304 -5.15 6.92 34.60
CA GLY A 304 -4.05 7.86 34.32
C GLY A 304 -2.63 7.33 34.47
N ASP A 305 -2.41 6.04 34.77
CA ASP A 305 -1.06 5.46 34.85
C ASP A 305 -0.37 5.39 33.47
N THR A 306 0.58 6.31 33.26
CA THR A 306 1.33 6.45 32.02
C THR A 306 2.19 5.22 31.69
N SER A 307 2.64 4.47 32.69
CA SER A 307 3.44 3.26 32.50
C SER A 307 2.60 2.13 31.91
N LEU A 308 1.39 1.96 32.43
CA LEU A 308 0.42 0.95 31.98
C LEU A 308 -0.08 1.27 30.56
N VAL A 309 -0.39 2.54 30.28
CA VAL A 309 -0.77 3.01 28.93
C VAL A 309 0.33 2.70 27.93
N SER A 310 1.58 3.01 28.28
CA SER A 310 2.73 2.72 27.43
C SER A 310 2.87 1.22 27.15
N GLN A 311 2.70 0.37 28.16
CA GLN A 311 2.77 -1.09 28.02
C GLN A 311 1.68 -1.63 27.08
N TYR A 312 0.43 -1.23 27.25
CA TYR A 312 -0.66 -1.70 26.37
C TYR A 312 -0.51 -1.21 24.93
N THR A 313 -0.07 0.03 24.72
CA THR A 313 0.21 0.56 23.38
C THR A 313 1.34 -0.23 22.70
N ASN A 314 2.37 -0.64 23.46
CA ASN A 314 3.44 -1.50 22.94
C ASN A 314 2.91 -2.89 22.54
N ILE A 315 2.08 -3.52 23.38
CA ILE A 315 1.46 -4.82 23.07
C ILE A 315 0.59 -4.75 21.82
N PHE A 316 -0.20 -3.68 21.68
CA PHE A 316 -1.03 -3.45 20.50
C PHE A 316 -0.18 -3.35 19.23
N ALA A 317 0.88 -2.54 19.24
CA ALA A 317 1.77 -2.38 18.09
C ALA A 317 2.51 -3.68 17.72
N ILE A 318 2.96 -4.46 18.72
CA ILE A 318 3.56 -5.79 18.47
C ILE A 318 2.52 -6.76 17.86
N SER A 319 1.27 -6.69 18.30
CA SER A 319 0.20 -7.53 17.74
C SER A 319 -0.09 -7.20 16.28
N GLN A 320 -0.05 -5.92 15.90
CA GLN A 320 -0.18 -5.50 14.49
C GLN A 320 1.00 -5.99 13.64
N PHE A 321 2.23 -5.97 14.18
CA PHE A 321 3.41 -6.50 13.50
C PHE A 321 3.28 -7.99 13.13
N CYS A 322 2.52 -8.78 13.88
CA CYS A 322 2.26 -10.18 13.54
C CYS A 322 1.43 -10.36 12.25
N GLY A 323 0.82 -9.30 11.72
CA GLY A 323 0.01 -9.33 10.51
C GLY A 323 0.76 -9.88 9.29
N VAL A 324 2.06 -9.61 9.18
CA VAL A 324 2.93 -10.09 8.10
C VAL A 324 3.03 -11.62 8.04
N PHE A 325 2.88 -12.31 9.18
CA PHE A 325 2.92 -13.77 9.28
C PHE A 325 1.54 -14.39 9.07
N CYS A 326 0.47 -13.71 9.48
CA CYS A 326 -0.90 -14.22 9.41
C CYS A 326 -1.54 -14.02 8.03
N ALA A 327 -1.35 -12.86 7.39
CA ALA A 327 -2.01 -12.51 6.15
C ALA A 327 -1.72 -13.45 4.95
N PRO A 328 -0.49 -13.97 4.76
CA PRO A 328 -0.20 -14.94 3.69
C PRO A 328 -1.07 -16.20 3.74
N TRP A 329 -1.55 -16.61 4.92
CA TRP A 329 -2.37 -17.81 5.08
C TRP A 329 -3.67 -17.74 4.28
N ASN A 330 -4.32 -16.57 4.27
CA ASN A 330 -5.55 -16.33 3.51
C ASN A 330 -5.32 -16.46 2.00
N GLY A 331 -4.21 -15.88 1.50
CA GLY A 331 -3.84 -16.00 0.09
C GLY A 331 -3.46 -17.43 -0.31
N LEU A 332 -2.82 -18.17 0.60
CA LEU A 332 -2.43 -19.56 0.39
C LEU A 332 -3.66 -20.47 0.27
N ILE A 333 -4.68 -20.26 1.10
CA ILE A 333 -5.98 -20.94 0.98
C ILE A 333 -6.64 -20.62 -0.37
N MET A 334 -6.68 -19.34 -0.76
CA MET A 334 -7.28 -18.91 -2.04
C MET A 334 -6.55 -19.52 -3.24
N ASP A 335 -5.22 -19.54 -3.24
CA ASP A 335 -4.41 -20.13 -4.32
C ASP A 335 -4.59 -21.65 -4.39
N ARG A 336 -4.71 -22.34 -3.25
CA ARG A 336 -5.02 -23.79 -3.20
C ARG A 336 -6.39 -24.09 -3.82
N HIS A 337 -7.42 -23.31 -3.49
CA HIS A 337 -8.76 -23.49 -4.04
C HIS A 337 -8.80 -23.24 -5.56
N LYS A 338 -8.14 -22.18 -6.04
CA LYS A 338 -8.03 -21.91 -7.49
C LYS A 338 -7.31 -23.02 -8.24
N LYS A 339 -6.26 -23.61 -7.68
CA LYS A 339 -5.56 -24.78 -8.25
C LYS A 339 -6.46 -26.01 -8.31
N LYS A 340 -7.21 -26.29 -7.25
CA LYS A 340 -8.15 -27.43 -7.19
C LYS A 340 -9.27 -27.29 -8.23
N ASN A 341 -9.84 -26.10 -8.39
CA ASN A 341 -10.91 -25.86 -9.37
C ASN A 341 -10.39 -25.97 -10.81
N LYS A 342 -9.22 -25.41 -11.13
CA LYS A 342 -8.59 -25.62 -12.45
C LYS A 342 -8.28 -27.09 -12.73
N GLY A 343 -7.87 -27.86 -11.71
CA GLY A 343 -7.66 -29.30 -11.83
C GLY A 343 -8.97 -30.10 -12.01
N ASN A 344 -10.08 -29.61 -11.46
CA ASN A 344 -11.41 -30.20 -11.64
C ASN A 344 -12.01 -29.85 -13.01
N ASP A 345 -11.85 -28.62 -13.51
CA ASP A 345 -12.27 -28.26 -14.87
C ASP A 345 -11.50 -29.07 -15.92
N PHE A 346 -10.21 -29.32 -15.70
CA PHE A 346 -9.41 -30.21 -16.55
C PHE A 346 -9.88 -31.67 -16.50
N LYS A 347 -10.34 -32.14 -15.34
CA LYS A 347 -10.92 -33.49 -15.19
C LYS A 347 -12.31 -33.61 -15.83
N ILE A 348 -13.13 -32.56 -15.78
CA ILE A 348 -14.45 -32.53 -16.42
C ILE A 348 -14.29 -32.49 -17.95
N SER A 349 -13.34 -31.72 -18.48
CA SER A 349 -13.03 -31.77 -19.92
C SER A 349 -12.49 -33.12 -20.39
N PHE A 350 -11.79 -33.87 -19.54
CA PHE A 350 -11.33 -35.22 -19.87
C PHE A 350 -12.45 -36.27 -19.85
N PHE A 351 -13.53 -36.02 -19.10
CA PHE A 351 -14.69 -36.92 -19.03
C PHE A 351 -15.75 -36.66 -20.12
N ILE A 352 -15.59 -35.62 -20.95
CA ILE A 352 -16.51 -35.27 -22.05
C ILE A 352 -15.97 -35.73 -23.42
N ILE A 353 -14.80 -36.39 -23.48
CA ILE A 353 -14.17 -36.87 -24.74
C ILE A 353 -14.16 -38.42 -24.85
N HIS A 354 -14.95 -39.13 -24.06
CA HIS A 354 -15.19 -40.57 -24.25
C HIS A 354 -16.68 -40.87 -24.20
#